data_AF-A0A536SYD2-F1
#
_entry.id   AF-A0A536SYD2-F1
#
_cell.length_a   1.000
_cell.length_b   1.000
_cell.length_c   1.000
_cell.angle_alpha   90.00
_cell.angle_beta   90.00
_cell.angle_gamma   90.00
#
_symmetry.space_group_name_H-M   'P 1'
#
loop_
_entity.id
_entity.type
_entity.pdbx_description
1 polymer ?
#
loop_
_entity_poly.entity_id
_entity_poly.type
_entity_poly.pdbx_seq_one_letter_code
_entity_poly.pdbx_strand_id
1 'polypeptide(L)'
;GATFVGMQAFEWTKLIVEEGVRPWANPMGAAQFGSSFFMITGFHGTHVTIGVIFLIIVAIKVLRGDLDNQRPGFLTGRKGSYEIVETMGLYWHFVDLVWVFIFAVFYLW
;
A
#
# COMPACT_ATOMS: atom_id res chain seq x y z
N GLY A 1 7.42 0.14 2.88
CA GLY A 1 6.71 0.03 1.60
C GLY A 1 6.84 -1.37 1.02
N ALA A 2 7.87 -1.64 0.22
CA ALA A 2 8.02 -2.95 -0.44
C ALA A 2 8.11 -4.14 0.53
N THR A 3 8.87 -4.01 1.63
CA THR A 3 8.95 -5.04 2.68
C THR A 3 7.59 -5.31 3.33
N PHE A 4 6.78 -4.26 3.52
CA PHE A 4 5.44 -4.38 4.10
C PHE A 4 4.51 -5.17 3.18
N VAL A 5 4.48 -4.84 1.88
CA VAL A 5 3.70 -5.60 0.87
C VAL A 5 4.16 -7.06 0.82
N GLY A 6 5.47 -7.32 0.91
CA GLY A 6 6.02 -8.67 0.96
C GLY A 6 5.59 -9.47 2.19
N MET A 7 5.61 -8.85 3.38
CA MET A 7 5.15 -9.50 4.61
C MET A 7 3.64 -9.77 4.58
N GLN A 8 2.85 -8.85 4.03
CA GLN A 8 1.40 -9.01 3.91
C GLN A 8 1.04 -10.16 2.93
N ALA A 9 1.79 -10.29 1.83
CA ALA A 9 1.62 -11.42 0.91
C ALA A 9 2.00 -12.76 1.55
N PHE A 10 3.07 -12.79 2.36
CA PHE A 10 3.47 -13.99 3.11
C PHE A 10 2.41 -14.41 4.12
N GLU A 11 1.89 -13.46 4.89
CA GLU A 11 0.81 -13.68 5.86
C GLU A 11 -0.45 -14.22 5.19
N TRP A 12 -0.88 -13.61 4.09
CA TRP A 12 -2.03 -14.11 3.31
C TRP A 12 -1.80 -15.53 2.79
N THR A 13 -0.59 -15.84 2.33
CA THR A 13 -0.26 -17.20 1.85
C THR A 13 -0.38 -18.21 2.99
N LYS A 14 0.16 -17.87 4.18
CA LYS A 14 0.01 -18.71 5.38
C LYS A 14 -1.45 -18.92 5.77
N LEU A 15 -2.24 -17.85 5.86
CA LEU A 15 -3.64 -17.92 6.28
C LEU A 15 -4.50 -18.76 5.30
N ILE A 16 -4.25 -18.64 4.00
CA ILE A 16 -5.01 -19.35 2.96
C ILE A 16 -4.58 -20.82 2.82
N VAL A 17 -3.27 -21.09 2.88
CA VAL A 17 -2.70 -22.42 2.60
C VAL A 17 -2.59 -23.29 3.85
N GLU A 18 -2.18 -22.73 4.99
CA GLU A 18 -1.98 -23.48 6.23
C GLU A 18 -3.22 -23.48 7.13
N GLU A 19 -3.90 -22.34 7.28
CA GLU A 19 -5.05 -22.21 8.19
C GLU A 19 -6.42 -22.36 7.50
N GLY A 20 -6.45 -22.38 6.16
CA GLY A 20 -7.67 -22.56 5.37
C GLY A 20 -8.64 -21.37 5.43
N VAL A 21 -8.22 -20.23 6.00
CA VAL A 21 -9.03 -19.00 6.07
C VAL A 21 -9.04 -18.34 4.70
N ARG A 22 -10.21 -18.38 4.05
CA ARG A 22 -10.47 -17.82 2.73
C ARG A 22 -11.53 -16.72 2.82
N PRO A 23 -11.60 -15.80 1.83
CA PRO A 23 -12.63 -14.78 1.79
C PRO A 23 -14.07 -15.33 1.79
N TRP A 24 -14.26 -16.60 1.42
CA TRP A 24 -15.56 -17.27 1.34
C TRP A 24 -15.74 -18.43 2.33
N ALA A 25 -14.69 -18.79 3.07
CA ALA A 25 -14.74 -19.92 4.01
C ALA A 25 -13.72 -19.70 5.12
N ASN A 26 -14.17 -19.67 6.38
CA ASN A 26 -13.29 -19.55 7.53
C ASN A 26 -13.54 -20.75 8.48
N PRO A 27 -12.58 -21.67 8.65
CA PRO A 27 -12.71 -22.80 9.57
C PRO A 27 -12.63 -22.39 11.05
N MET A 28 -12.13 -21.18 11.36
CA MET A 28 -11.89 -20.68 12.72
C MET A 28 -13.04 -19.78 13.26
N GLY A 29 -14.11 -19.54 12.48
CA GLY A 29 -15.20 -18.67 12.91
C GLY A 29 -16.17 -18.29 11.80
N ALA A 30 -16.81 -17.12 11.90
CA ALA A 30 -17.75 -16.65 10.89
C ALA A 30 -17.03 -16.36 9.56
N ALA A 31 -17.58 -16.87 8.44
CA ALA A 31 -17.06 -16.60 7.10
C ALA A 31 -17.02 -15.08 6.76
N GLN A 32 -17.90 -14.30 7.39
CA GLN A 32 -17.95 -12.83 7.25
C GLN A 32 -16.74 -12.10 7.83
N PHE A 33 -16.04 -12.71 8.80
CA PHE A 33 -14.80 -12.16 9.32
C PHE A 33 -13.68 -12.27 8.28
N GLY A 34 -13.53 -13.44 7.66
CA GLY A 34 -12.56 -13.68 6.60
C GLY A 34 -12.80 -12.76 5.39
N SER A 35 -14.05 -12.61 4.94
CA SER A 35 -14.39 -11.72 3.81
C SER A 35 -14.01 -10.27 4.09
N SER A 36 -14.38 -9.75 5.27
CA SER A 36 -14.13 -8.35 5.66
C SER A 36 -12.64 -8.09 5.86
N PHE A 37 -11.92 -9.01 6.50
CA PHE A 37 -10.47 -8.92 6.71
C PHE A 37 -9.71 -8.85 5.38
N PHE A 38 -9.93 -9.80 4.46
CA PHE A 38 -9.25 -9.81 3.17
C PHE A 38 -9.63 -8.61 2.29
N MET A 39 -10.88 -8.16 2.35
CA MET A 39 -11.31 -6.98 1.59
C MET A 39 -10.60 -5.70 2.08
N ILE A 40 -10.62 -5.43 3.39
CA ILE A 40 -10.06 -4.21 3.97
C ILE A 40 -8.54 -4.21 3.85
N THR A 41 -7.88 -5.30 4.25
CA THR A 41 -6.41 -5.42 4.18
C THR A 41 -5.92 -5.46 2.73
N GLY A 42 -6.68 -6.08 1.81
CA GLY A 42 -6.34 -6.15 0.39
C GLY A 42 -6.50 -4.82 -0.34
N PHE A 43 -7.57 -4.08 -0.06
CA PHE A 43 -7.76 -2.73 -0.59
C PHE A 43 -6.65 -1.80 -0.10
N HIS A 44 -6.31 -1.90 1.19
CA HIS A 44 -5.20 -1.16 1.76
C HIS A 44 -3.84 -1.54 1.12
N GLY A 45 -3.54 -2.83 0.98
CA GLY A 45 -2.32 -3.30 0.32
C GLY A 45 -2.20 -2.83 -1.13
N THR A 46 -3.33 -2.69 -1.83
CA THR A 46 -3.38 -2.11 -3.18
C THR A 46 -2.95 -0.64 -3.16
N HIS A 47 -3.43 0.16 -2.21
CA HIS A 47 -3.02 1.57 -2.05
C HIS A 47 -1.53 1.68 -1.73
N VAL A 48 -1.02 0.87 -0.81
CA VAL A 48 0.42 0.84 -0.48
C VAL A 48 1.25 0.50 -1.72
N THR A 49 0.83 -0.49 -2.51
CA THR A 49 1.54 -0.91 -3.72
C THR A 49 1.62 0.22 -4.75
N ILE A 50 0.49 0.88 -5.02
CA ILE A 50 0.42 2.05 -5.91
C ILE A 50 1.33 3.17 -5.37
N GLY A 51 1.26 3.45 -4.07
CA GLY A 51 2.12 4.44 -3.41
C GLY A 51 3.61 4.16 -3.58
N VAL A 52 4.05 2.90 -3.41
CA VAL A 52 5.46 2.52 -3.59
C VAL A 52 5.90 2.77 -5.02
N ILE A 53 5.07 2.41 -6.01
CA ILE A 53 5.37 2.64 -7.43
C ILE A 53 5.56 4.14 -7.69
N PHE A 54 4.64 4.99 -7.20
CA PHE A 54 4.75 6.44 -7.36
C PHE A 54 5.98 7.03 -6.65
N LEU A 55 6.31 6.58 -5.44
CA LEU A 55 7.51 7.02 -4.74
C LEU A 55 8.79 6.63 -5.48
N ILE A 56 8.85 5.43 -6.06
CA ILE A 56 10.00 5.00 -6.89
C ILE A 56 10.12 5.89 -8.13
N ILE A 57 9.00 6.18 -8.82
CA ILE A 57 9.00 7.06 -9.99
C ILE A 57 9.51 8.46 -9.62
N VAL A 58 9.01 9.04 -8.52
CA VAL A 58 9.43 10.36 -8.05
C VAL A 58 10.90 10.35 -7.64
N ALA A 59 11.36 9.33 -6.91
CA ALA A 59 12.76 9.19 -6.52
C ALA A 59 13.70 9.12 -7.74
N ILE A 60 13.35 8.37 -8.78
CA ILE A 60 14.11 8.31 -10.03
C ILE A 60 14.15 9.69 -10.72
N LYS A 61 13.03 10.43 -10.72
CA LYS A 61 13.00 11.79 -11.30
C LYS A 61 13.88 12.78 -10.52
N VAL A 62 13.89 12.70 -9.19
CA VAL A 62 14.80 13.50 -8.34
C VAL A 62 16.26 13.18 -8.68
N LEU A 63 16.63 11.89 -8.73
CA LEU A 63 18.00 11.48 -9.01
C LEU A 63 18.49 11.87 -10.42
N ARG A 64 17.58 11.94 -11.40
CA ARG A 64 17.89 12.39 -12.78
C ARG A 64 17.97 13.91 -12.92
N GLY A 65 17.62 14.68 -11.89
CA GLY A 65 17.50 16.14 -11.99
C GLY A 65 16.36 16.59 -12.91
N ASP A 66 15.39 15.72 -13.19
CA ASP A 66 14.25 16.04 -14.07
C ASP A 66 13.31 17.07 -13.43
N LEU A 67 13.31 17.14 -12.08
CA LEU A 67 12.61 18.17 -11.31
C LEU A 67 13.25 19.55 -11.49
N ASP A 68 14.58 19.65 -11.39
CA ASP A 68 15.30 20.92 -11.55
C ASP A 68 15.25 21.43 -13.00
N ASN A 69 15.28 20.52 -13.97
CA ASN A 69 15.21 20.85 -15.39
C ASN A 69 13.76 21.03 -15.91
N GLN A 70 12.76 21.00 -15.02
CA GLN A 70 11.33 21.13 -15.33
C GLN A 70 10.83 20.18 -16.44
N ARG A 71 11.44 19.01 -16.58
CA ARG A 71 11.12 18.09 -17.67
C ARG A 71 9.81 17.34 -17.36
N PRO A 72 8.86 17.27 -18.31
CA PRO A 72 7.69 16.42 -18.16
C PRO A 72 8.15 14.96 -18.06
N GLY A 73 7.66 14.25 -17.04
CA GLY A 73 8.01 12.84 -16.84
C GLY A 73 6.97 11.92 -17.47
N PHE A 74 7.34 10.65 -17.64
CA PHE A 74 6.50 9.60 -18.26
C PHE A 74 5.09 9.44 -17.63
N LEU A 75 4.86 9.93 -16.40
CA LEU A 75 3.56 9.92 -15.71
C LEU A 75 3.19 11.27 -15.08
N THR A 76 3.92 12.33 -15.42
CA THR A 76 3.78 13.66 -14.80
C THR A 76 3.86 14.72 -15.89
N GLY A 77 2.70 15.05 -16.46
CA GLY A 77 2.57 16.01 -17.56
C GLY A 77 2.84 17.48 -17.18
N ARG A 78 3.02 17.79 -15.89
CA ARG A 78 3.40 19.13 -15.42
C ARG A 78 4.91 19.28 -15.28
N LYS A 79 5.41 20.49 -15.57
CA LYS A 79 6.79 20.92 -15.28
C LYS A 79 7.10 20.62 -13.80
N GLY A 80 8.20 19.91 -13.56
CA GLY A 80 8.57 19.45 -12.22
C GLY A 80 8.78 20.62 -11.26
N SER A 81 8.07 20.59 -10.13
CA SER A 81 8.36 21.37 -8.92
C SER A 81 8.35 20.40 -7.74
N TYR A 82 9.03 20.76 -6.66
CA TYR A 82 9.13 19.94 -5.44
C TYR A 82 7.76 19.68 -4.77
N GLU A 83 6.70 20.40 -5.18
CA GLU A 83 5.29 20.15 -4.78
C GLU A 83 4.84 18.70 -4.97
N ILE A 84 5.33 18.01 -6.01
CA ILE A 84 4.96 16.60 -6.24
C ILE A 84 5.53 15.68 -5.16
N VAL A 85 6.72 16.00 -4.64
CA VAL A 85 7.36 15.22 -3.57
C VAL A 85 6.56 15.39 -2.28
N GLU A 86 6.17 16.63 -1.97
CA GLU A 86 5.35 16.93 -0.79
C GLU A 86 3.98 16.23 -0.87
N THR A 87 3.29 16.33 -2.02
CA THR A 87 1.99 15.68 -2.22
C THR A 87 2.08 14.16 -2.10
N MET A 88 3.13 13.54 -2.66
CA MET A 88 3.34 12.08 -2.54
C MET A 88 3.74 11.67 -1.13
N GLY A 89 4.51 12.51 -0.42
CA GLY A 89 4.82 12.31 0.99
C GLY A 89 3.56 12.32 1.87
N LEU A 90 2.68 13.30 1.65
CA LEU A 90 1.38 13.38 2.33
C LEU A 90 0.49 12.16 2.03
N TYR A 91 0.43 11.73 0.76
CA TYR A 91 -0.27 10.50 0.39
C TYR A 91 0.29 9.27 1.14
N TRP A 92 1.62 9.15 1.22
CA TRP A 92 2.26 8.03 1.91
C TRP A 92 1.93 8.01 3.41
N HIS A 93 2.01 9.17 4.08
CA HIS A 93 1.63 9.31 5.48
C HIS A 93 0.15 9.03 5.72
N PHE A 94 -0.73 9.45 4.82
CA PHE A 94 -2.15 9.14 4.92
C PHE A 94 -2.40 7.62 4.87
N VAL A 95 -1.76 6.92 3.94
CA VAL A 95 -1.85 5.46 3.86
C VAL A 95 -1.32 4.82 5.15
N ASP A 96 -0.19 5.27 5.69
CA ASP A 96 0.37 4.77 6.96
C ASP A 96 -0.60 4.92 8.14
N LEU A 97 -1.26 6.08 8.26
CA LEU A 97 -2.26 6.32 9.32
C LEU A 97 -3.46 5.36 9.21
N VAL A 98 -3.94 5.08 8.00
CA VAL A 98 -5.02 4.10 7.78
C VAL A 98 -4.59 2.71 8.22
N TRP A 99 -3.32 2.34 8.00
CA TRP A 99 -2.80 1.04 8.44
C TRP A 99 -2.80 0.91 9.96
N VAL A 100 -2.36 1.93 10.68
CA VAL A 100 -2.36 1.92 12.15
C VAL A 100 -3.77 1.66 12.71
N PHE A 101 -4.80 2.24 12.07
CA PHE A 101 -6.20 1.99 12.46
C PHE A 101 -6.65 0.56 12.16
N ILE A 102 -6.33 0.02 10.98
CA ILE A 102 -6.64 -1.38 10.62
C ILE A 102 -5.94 -2.34 11.59
N PHE A 103 -4.67 -2.09 11.90
CA PHE A 103 -3.89 -2.90 12.83
C PHE A 103 -4.51 -2.93 14.22
N ALA A 104 -4.92 -1.77 14.74
CA ALA A 104 -5.57 -1.68 16.05
C ALA A 104 -6.88 -2.47 16.14
N VAL A 105 -7.69 -2.49 15.07
CA VAL A 105 -9.01 -3.16 15.07
C VAL A 105 -8.90 -4.68 14.88
N PHE A 106 -7.98 -5.15 14.02
CA PHE A 106 -7.91 -6.57 13.66
C PHE A 106 -6.85 -7.37 14.40
N TYR A 107 -5.79 -6.75 14.91
CA TYR A 107 -4.67 -7.45 15.56
C TYR A 107 -4.56 -7.21 17.07
N LEU A 108 -5.12 -6.12 17.60
CA LEU A 108 -5.03 -5.78 19.04
C LEU A 108 -6.32 -6.04 19.84
N TRP A 109 -7.37 -6.57 19.21
CA TRP A 109 -8.66 -6.87 19.83
C TRP A 109 -8.95 -8.37 19.85
#